data_AF-A0A7K8WI32-F1
#
_entry.id   AF-A0A7K8WI32-F1
#
_cell.length_a   1.000
_cell.length_b   1.000
_cell.length_c   1.000
_cell.angle_alpha   90.00
_cell.angle_beta   90.00
_cell.angle_gamma   90.00
#
_symmetry.space_group_name_H-M   'P 1'
#
loop_
_entity.id
_entity.type
_entity.pdbx_description
1 polymer ?
#
loop_
_entity_poly.entity_id
_entity_poly.type
_entity_poly.pdbx_seq_one_letter_code
_entity_poly.pdbx_strand_id
1 'polypeptide(L)'
;SPGQVVVCPQQKGFQQQTPALSSNKCQELANHYLGFNGWSSRIIMLQNVSGFDGENEETGKTSQKGSVKFLCAQEVTLPNHGVRSRGVALGEADVGTGEDPLEFLTATRRAQKLTVGKALSAAFQKILLIILENGKVAVEYDSSQEEPTDSLTEEELKGLIQVNELSLEEFDLEGEEVLSDFSFDD
;
A
#
# COMPACT_ATOMS: atom_id res chain seq x y z
N SER A 1 0.98 30.28 -39.70
CA SER A 1 1.07 28.81 -39.55
C SER A 1 0.99 28.49 -38.08
N PRO A 2 0.06 27.61 -37.63
CA PRO A 2 -0.04 27.26 -36.23
C PRO A 2 1.06 26.24 -35.88
N GLY A 3 1.81 26.51 -34.82
CA GLY A 3 2.91 25.66 -34.36
C GLY A 3 2.40 24.39 -33.70
N GLN A 4 2.93 23.24 -34.12
CA GLN A 4 2.67 21.97 -33.47
C GLN A 4 3.36 21.94 -32.11
N VAL A 5 2.57 21.86 -31.03
CA VAL A 5 3.06 21.56 -29.69
C VAL A 5 3.17 20.05 -29.58
N VAL A 6 4.40 19.54 -29.52
CA VAL A 6 4.67 18.13 -29.25
C VAL A 6 4.54 17.93 -27.74
N VAL A 7 3.46 17.27 -27.32
CA VAL A 7 3.32 16.80 -25.95
C VAL A 7 4.02 15.45 -25.87
N CYS A 8 5.19 15.40 -25.22
CA CYS A 8 5.86 14.14 -24.96
C CYS A 8 5.01 13.30 -24.00
N PRO A 9 4.66 12.05 -24.32
CA PRO A 9 4.01 11.17 -23.37
C PRO A 9 4.95 10.97 -22.18
N GLN A 10 4.42 11.20 -20.99
CA GLN A 10 5.10 11.02 -19.72
C GLN A 10 5.70 9.61 -19.70
N GLN A 11 7.04 9.54 -19.77
CA GLN A 11 7.73 8.27 -19.62
C GLN A 11 7.37 7.73 -18.24
N LYS A 12 6.76 6.54 -18.20
CA LYS A 12 6.63 5.75 -16.98
C LYS A 12 8.01 5.71 -16.36
N GLY A 13 8.16 6.41 -15.24
CA GLY A 13 9.43 6.53 -14.53
C GLY A 13 10.00 5.13 -14.34
N PHE A 14 11.30 5.00 -14.58
CA PHE A 14 12.05 3.84 -14.15
C PHE A 14 11.75 3.61 -12.68
N GLN A 15 10.91 2.62 -12.38
CA GLN A 15 10.68 2.16 -11.02
C GLN A 15 11.96 1.42 -10.62
N GLN A 16 13.01 2.17 -10.28
CA GLN A 16 14.16 1.60 -9.61
C GLN A 16 13.61 0.95 -8.35
N GLN A 17 13.52 -0.38 -8.35
CA GLN A 17 13.27 -1.16 -7.15
C GLN A 17 14.52 -1.08 -6.28
N THR A 18 14.81 0.11 -5.77
CA THR A 18 15.80 0.29 -4.74
C THR A 18 15.23 -0.40 -3.51
N PRO A 19 15.93 -1.41 -2.94
CA PRO A 19 15.41 -2.11 -1.78
C PRO A 19 15.19 -1.11 -0.66
N ALA A 20 13.94 -1.01 -0.18
CA ALA A 20 13.59 -0.13 0.92
C ALA A 20 14.42 -0.48 2.16
N LEU A 21 14.85 0.55 2.89
CA LEU A 21 15.61 0.37 4.13
C LEU A 21 14.75 -0.37 5.17
N SER A 22 15.35 -1.23 5.98
CA SER A 22 14.61 -1.87 7.07
C SER A 22 14.14 -0.82 8.09
N SER A 23 13.03 -1.09 8.78
CA SER A 23 12.50 -0.20 9.80
C SER A 23 13.53 0.15 10.88
N ASN A 24 14.38 -0.81 11.29
CA ASN A 24 15.45 -0.56 12.24
C ASN A 24 16.45 0.43 11.67
N LYS A 25 16.83 0.28 10.39
CA LYS A 25 17.79 1.20 9.77
C LYS A 25 17.22 2.59 9.59
N CYS A 26 15.95 2.73 9.22
CA CYS A 26 15.26 4.00 9.19
C CYS A 26 15.32 4.71 10.55
N GLN A 27 15.02 3.99 11.64
CA GLN A 27 15.05 4.54 13.00
C GLN A 27 16.46 4.95 13.44
N GLU A 28 17.48 4.14 13.14
CA GLU A 28 18.87 4.47 13.42
C GLU A 28 19.28 5.78 12.72
N LEU A 29 18.97 5.91 11.43
CA LEU A 29 19.32 7.11 10.66
C LEU A 29 18.56 8.34 11.17
N ALA A 30 17.26 8.20 11.45
CA ALA A 30 16.46 9.27 12.03
C ALA A 30 17.01 9.73 13.39
N ASN A 31 17.36 8.78 14.27
CA ASN A 31 17.99 9.09 15.55
C ASN A 31 19.37 9.74 15.39
N HIS A 32 20.15 9.31 14.40
CA HIS A 32 21.49 9.83 14.17
C HIS A 32 21.46 11.28 13.63
N TYR A 33 20.58 11.57 12.66
CA TYR A 33 20.57 12.87 11.98
C TYR A 33 19.61 13.89 12.60
N LEU A 34 18.49 13.43 13.16
CA LEU A 34 17.43 14.30 13.70
C LEU A 34 17.41 14.29 15.23
N GLY A 35 18.09 13.32 15.86
CA GLY A 35 18.00 13.06 17.29
C GLY A 35 16.72 12.32 17.68
N PHE A 36 16.73 11.68 18.84
CA PHE A 36 15.60 10.89 19.34
C PHE A 36 14.28 11.68 19.47
N ASN A 37 14.37 13.00 19.72
CA ASN A 37 13.21 13.89 19.82
C ASN A 37 12.90 14.64 18.51
N GLY A 38 13.69 14.41 17.45
CA GLY A 38 13.51 15.10 16.16
C GLY A 38 12.45 14.47 15.26
N TRP A 39 11.98 13.26 15.61
CA TRP A 39 10.97 12.54 14.86
C TRP A 39 10.09 11.71 15.80
N SER A 40 8.91 11.33 15.31
CA SER A 40 8.00 10.41 15.99
C SER A 40 7.28 9.55 14.96
N SER A 41 6.72 8.43 15.40
CA SER A 41 5.82 7.63 14.57
C SER A 41 4.62 7.14 15.36
N ARG A 42 3.49 6.95 14.69
CA ARG A 42 2.29 6.33 15.28
C ARG A 42 1.57 5.43 14.29
N ILE A 43 1.04 4.32 14.79
CA ILE A 43 0.17 3.42 14.02
C ILE A 43 -1.21 4.08 13.92
N ILE A 44 -1.69 4.28 12.70
CA ILE A 44 -3.02 4.82 12.43
C ILE A 44 -4.05 3.67 12.39
N MET A 45 -3.70 2.60 11.69
CA MET A 45 -4.54 1.43 11.49
C MET A 45 -3.68 0.16 11.52
N LEU A 46 -4.18 -0.88 12.19
CA LEU A 46 -3.64 -2.23 12.12
C LEU A 46 -4.83 -3.20 12.09
N GLN A 47 -5.07 -3.82 10.94
CA GLN A 47 -6.26 -4.63 10.71
C GLN A 47 -5.89 -6.04 10.28
N ASN A 48 -6.56 -7.03 10.86
CA ASN A 48 -6.51 -8.39 10.37
C ASN A 48 -7.38 -8.49 9.11
N VAL A 49 -6.79 -8.96 8.02
CA VAL A 49 -7.44 -9.16 6.71
C VAL A 49 -7.32 -10.61 6.24
N SER A 50 -7.09 -11.56 7.16
CA SER A 50 -7.25 -12.99 6.88
C SER A 50 -8.72 -13.30 6.56
N GLY A 51 -9.01 -13.93 5.40
CA GLY A 51 -10.37 -14.27 4.98
C GLY A 51 -11.02 -13.32 3.96
N PHE A 52 -10.27 -12.33 3.45
CA PHE A 52 -10.67 -11.51 2.29
C PHE A 52 -10.14 -12.04 0.96
N ASP A 53 -9.50 -13.21 0.96
CA ASP A 53 -9.20 -13.96 -0.24
C ASP A 53 -10.50 -14.57 -0.78
N GLY A 54 -11.04 -13.92 -1.82
CA GLY A 54 -12.35 -14.25 -2.40
C GLY A 54 -12.63 -15.75 -2.48
N GLU A 55 -13.83 -16.11 -2.06
CA GLU A 55 -14.40 -17.45 -2.20
C GLU A 55 -14.53 -17.77 -3.69
N ASN A 56 -13.47 -18.27 -4.31
CA ASN A 56 -13.58 -18.90 -5.63
C ASN A 56 -14.13 -20.31 -5.40
N GLU A 57 -15.44 -20.40 -5.17
CA GLU A 57 -16.21 -21.64 -5.22
C GLU A 57 -16.24 -22.17 -6.66
N GLU A 58 -15.13 -22.70 -7.16
CA GLU A 58 -15.13 -23.78 -8.14
C GLU A 58 -13.70 -24.19 -8.46
N THR A 59 -13.30 -25.33 -7.90
CA THR A 59 -12.30 -26.30 -8.39
C THR A 59 -11.44 -26.78 -7.22
N GLY A 60 -11.52 -28.07 -6.96
CA GLY A 60 -11.12 -28.70 -5.70
C GLY A 60 -9.68 -28.47 -5.24
N LYS A 61 -9.56 -28.37 -3.91
CA LYS A 61 -8.39 -28.77 -3.11
C LYS A 61 -7.06 -28.14 -3.55
N THR A 62 -6.93 -26.83 -3.42
CA THR A 62 -5.68 -26.27 -2.91
C THR A 62 -5.90 -25.96 -1.45
N SER A 63 -5.34 -26.78 -0.57
CA SER A 63 -5.29 -26.51 0.86
C SER A 63 -4.77 -25.08 1.05
N GLN A 64 -5.65 -24.12 1.34
CA GLN A 64 -5.22 -22.80 1.79
C GLN A 64 -4.36 -23.07 3.02
N LYS A 65 -3.05 -22.96 2.86
CA LYS A 65 -2.11 -23.01 3.97
C LYS A 65 -2.51 -21.81 4.82
N GLY A 66 -3.12 -22.04 5.98
CA GLY A 66 -3.73 -20.98 6.77
C GLY A 66 -2.69 -19.91 7.02
N SER A 67 -2.81 -18.75 6.39
CA SER A 67 -1.90 -17.64 6.61
C SER A 67 -2.68 -16.50 7.22
N VAL A 68 -2.03 -15.78 8.13
CA VAL A 68 -2.60 -14.60 8.75
C VAL A 68 -2.04 -13.37 8.06
N LYS A 69 -2.94 -12.51 7.59
CA LYS A 69 -2.63 -11.32 6.82
C LYS A 69 -3.03 -10.08 7.62
N PHE A 70 -2.13 -9.11 7.70
CA PHE A 70 -2.38 -7.85 8.37
C PHE A 70 -2.10 -6.68 7.43
N LEU A 71 -3.00 -5.71 7.44
CA LEU A 71 -2.81 -4.40 6.84
C LEU A 71 -2.41 -3.41 7.94
N CYS A 72 -1.41 -2.57 7.69
CA CYS A 72 -0.98 -1.52 8.62
C CYS A 72 -0.80 -0.21 7.88
N ALA A 73 -1.28 0.88 8.48
CA ALA A 73 -0.96 2.25 8.08
C ALA A 73 -0.24 2.95 9.24
N GLN A 74 0.90 3.57 8.95
CA GLN A 74 1.73 4.26 9.93
C GLN A 74 2.09 5.66 9.46
N GLU A 75 2.12 6.62 10.40
CA GLU A 75 2.56 7.99 10.17
C GLU A 75 3.90 8.25 10.84
N VAL A 76 4.79 8.94 10.14
CA VAL A 76 6.05 9.49 10.64
C VAL A 76 5.95 11.01 10.58
N THR A 77 6.32 11.69 11.67
CA THR A 77 6.28 13.15 11.76
C THR A 77 7.62 13.69 12.23
N LEU A 78 8.13 14.70 11.53
CA LEU A 78 9.35 15.45 11.84
C LEU A 78 8.95 16.91 12.11
N PRO A 79 8.51 17.24 13.34
CA PRO A 79 7.84 18.51 13.62
C PRO A 79 8.72 19.74 13.35
N ASN A 80 10.02 19.64 13.66
CA ASN A 80 10.97 20.74 13.44
C ASN A 80 11.24 21.04 11.96
N HIS A 81 10.80 20.15 11.07
CA HIS A 81 10.95 20.27 9.62
C HIS A 81 9.60 20.42 8.91
N GLY A 82 8.48 20.39 9.63
CA GLY A 82 7.14 20.47 9.04
C GLY A 82 6.79 19.27 8.14
N VAL A 83 7.51 18.16 8.25
CA VAL A 83 7.31 16.98 7.39
C VAL A 83 6.43 15.95 8.09
N ARG A 84 5.45 15.43 7.35
CA ARG A 84 4.61 14.29 7.71
C ARG A 84 4.59 13.34 6.52
N SER A 85 4.77 12.05 6.78
CA SER A 85 4.72 11.00 5.77
C SER A 85 3.96 9.80 6.30
N ARG A 86 3.16 9.14 5.46
CA ARG A 86 2.51 7.88 5.81
C ARG A 86 2.98 6.75 4.92
N GLY A 87 2.96 5.56 5.48
CA GLY A 87 3.27 4.32 4.78
C GLY A 87 2.22 3.27 5.09
N VAL A 88 1.82 2.53 4.05
CA VAL A 88 0.92 1.39 4.17
C VAL A 88 1.66 0.12 3.80
N ALA A 89 1.37 -0.97 4.49
CA ALA A 89 1.92 -2.27 4.14
C ALA A 89 0.93 -3.39 4.44
N LEU A 90 1.01 -4.45 3.63
CA LEU A 90 0.43 -5.77 3.88
C LEU A 90 1.56 -6.72 4.31
N GLY A 91 1.33 -7.49 5.37
CA GLY A 91 2.24 -8.53 5.80
C GLY A 91 1.50 -9.81 6.09
N GLU A 92 2.15 -10.92 5.75
CA GLU A 92 1.61 -12.26 5.85
C GLU A 92 2.58 -13.14 6.63
N ALA A 93 2.03 -14.07 7.43
CA ALA A 93 2.80 -15.13 8.04
C ALA A 93 2.02 -16.45 7.95
N ASP A 94 2.73 -17.50 7.57
CA ASP A 94 2.19 -18.86 7.55
C ASP A 94 1.86 -19.32 8.99
N VAL A 95 0.65 -19.85 9.17
CA VAL A 95 0.32 -20.71 10.30
C VAL A 95 0.85 -22.11 9.98
N GLY A 96 1.40 -22.81 10.98
CA GLY A 96 1.88 -24.17 10.80
C GLY A 96 0.75 -25.12 10.35
N THR A 97 1.12 -26.33 9.96
CA THR A 97 0.15 -27.36 9.51
C THR A 97 -0.70 -27.94 10.66
N GLY A 98 -0.46 -27.52 11.90
CA GLY A 98 -1.21 -27.97 13.07
C GLY A 98 -2.34 -27.00 13.46
N GLU A 99 -3.41 -27.53 14.05
CA GLU A 99 -4.46 -26.75 14.70
C GLU A 99 -4.01 -26.22 16.09
N ASP A 100 -2.71 -26.02 16.31
CA ASP A 100 -2.19 -25.53 17.59
C ASP A 100 -2.50 -24.03 17.76
N PRO A 101 -3.28 -23.62 18.78
CA PRO A 101 -3.56 -22.22 19.04
C PRO A 101 -2.29 -21.37 19.24
N LEU A 102 -1.19 -21.97 19.72
CA LEU A 102 0.09 -21.27 19.90
C LEU A 102 0.79 -20.96 18.57
N GLU A 103 0.68 -21.83 17.58
CA GLU A 103 1.21 -21.59 16.23
C GLU A 103 0.47 -20.42 15.57
N PHE A 104 -0.85 -20.41 15.67
CA PHE A 104 -1.68 -19.30 15.17
C PHE A 104 -1.34 -17.96 15.84
N LEU A 105 -1.19 -17.94 17.17
CA LEU A 105 -0.80 -16.73 17.91
C LEU A 105 0.60 -16.25 17.49
N THR A 106 1.52 -17.18 17.27
CA THR A 106 2.89 -16.87 16.85
C THR A 106 2.92 -16.30 15.44
N ALA A 107 2.18 -16.90 14.50
CA ALA A 107 2.02 -16.39 13.14
C ALA A 107 1.39 -14.99 13.16
N THR A 108 0.36 -14.78 13.98
CA THR A 108 -0.32 -13.48 14.13
C THR A 108 0.66 -12.39 14.57
N ARG A 109 1.45 -12.63 15.62
CA ARG A 109 2.46 -11.66 16.08
C ARG A 109 3.52 -11.40 15.03
N ARG A 110 3.96 -12.42 14.29
CA ARG A 110 4.94 -12.27 13.21
C ARG A 110 4.39 -11.40 12.08
N ALA A 111 3.17 -11.68 11.62
CA ALA A 111 2.51 -10.90 10.58
C ALA A 111 2.33 -9.44 11.03
N GLN A 112 1.82 -9.20 12.25
CA GLN A 112 1.68 -7.85 12.81
C GLN A 112 3.03 -7.11 12.85
N LYS A 113 4.07 -7.72 13.44
CA LYS A 113 5.40 -7.12 13.56
C LYS A 113 6.01 -6.82 12.20
N LEU A 114 5.88 -7.73 11.25
CA LEU A 114 6.38 -7.57 9.89
C LEU A 114 5.66 -6.40 9.20
N THR A 115 4.33 -6.37 9.29
CA THR A 115 3.51 -5.35 8.64
C THR A 115 3.79 -3.96 9.22
N VAL A 116 3.89 -3.83 10.54
CA VAL A 116 4.25 -2.56 11.21
C VAL A 116 5.64 -2.10 10.76
N GLY A 117 6.63 -3.00 10.71
CA GLY A 117 7.97 -2.65 10.24
C GLY A 117 7.97 -2.20 8.77
N LYS A 118 7.24 -2.88 7.90
CA LYS A 118 7.12 -2.50 6.49
C LYS A 118 6.41 -1.15 6.32
N ALA A 119 5.33 -0.90 7.04
CA ALA A 119 4.62 0.39 7.00
C ALA A 119 5.52 1.54 7.48
N LEU A 120 6.32 1.32 8.53
CA LEU A 120 7.30 2.32 8.99
C LEU A 120 8.34 2.64 7.90
N SER A 121 8.89 1.59 7.29
CA SER A 121 9.86 1.70 6.21
C SER A 121 9.29 2.46 5.02
N ALA A 122 8.07 2.13 4.60
CA ALA A 122 7.35 2.81 3.53
C ALA A 122 7.14 4.30 3.82
N ALA A 123 6.80 4.67 5.07
CA ALA A 123 6.68 6.07 5.47
C ALA A 123 8.02 6.81 5.37
N PHE A 124 9.12 6.18 5.77
CA PHE A 124 10.46 6.78 5.68
C PHE A 124 11.00 6.87 4.26
N GLN A 125 10.59 5.99 3.35
CA GLN A 125 11.05 5.98 1.96
C GLN A 125 10.73 7.28 1.21
N LYS A 126 9.68 7.99 1.62
CA LYS A 126 9.26 9.29 1.08
C LYS A 126 10.02 10.47 1.69
N ILE A 127 10.93 10.24 2.63
CA ILE A 127 11.68 11.28 3.35
C ILE A 127 13.13 11.29 2.88
N LEU A 128 13.59 12.43 2.38
CA LEU A 128 14.97 12.67 1.98
C LEU A 128 15.69 13.47 3.05
N LEU A 129 16.81 12.93 3.54
CA LEU A 129 17.73 13.64 4.43
C LEU A 129 18.90 14.17 3.59
N ILE A 130 19.10 15.48 3.58
CA ILE A 130 20.18 16.16 2.87
C ILE A 130 21.18 16.66 3.90
N ILE A 131 22.38 16.06 3.91
CA ILE A 131 23.43 16.36 4.89
C ILE A 131 24.44 17.30 4.24
N LEU A 132 24.59 18.48 4.82
CA LEU A 132 25.55 19.48 4.39
C LEU A 132 26.92 19.24 5.05
N GLU A 133 27.98 19.75 4.42
CA GLU A 133 29.37 19.60 4.92
C GLU A 133 29.57 20.15 6.34
N ASN A 134 28.76 21.13 6.75
CA ASN A 134 28.78 21.72 8.08
C ASN A 134 27.99 20.91 9.14
N GLY A 135 27.48 19.73 8.78
CA GLY A 135 26.70 18.85 9.65
C GLY A 135 25.24 19.25 9.82
N LYS A 136 24.76 20.31 9.15
CA LYS A 136 23.33 20.63 9.12
C LYS A 136 22.57 19.64 8.25
N VAL A 137 21.34 19.34 8.66
CA VAL A 137 20.44 18.43 7.95
C VAL A 137 19.23 19.21 7.46
N ALA A 138 18.99 19.16 6.16
CA ALA A 138 17.71 19.55 5.58
C ALA A 138 16.88 18.28 5.31
N VAL A 139 15.56 18.43 5.38
CA VAL A 139 14.62 17.32 5.20
C VAL A 139 13.65 17.73 4.10
N GLU A 140 13.50 16.87 3.09
CA GLU A 140 12.52 17.03 2.03
C GLU A 140 11.57 15.82 1.99
N TYR A 141 10.36 16.05 1.52
CA TYR A 141 9.37 15.00 1.26
C TYR A 141 9.27 14.79 -0.26
N ASP A 142 9.47 13.55 -0.71
CA ASP A 142 9.35 13.16 -2.10
C ASP A 142 7.87 12.91 -2.47
N SER A 143 7.22 13.93 -3.01
CA SER A 143 5.83 13.87 -3.48
C SER A 143 5.64 13.09 -4.79
N SER A 144 6.72 12.67 -5.46
CA SER A 144 6.57 11.82 -6.65
C SER A 144 6.04 10.42 -6.32
N GLN A 145 6.12 10.03 -5.04
CA GLN A 145 5.60 8.79 -4.47
C GLN A 145 4.34 9.04 -3.62
N GLU A 146 3.65 10.17 -3.82
CA GLU A 146 2.45 10.52 -3.07
C GLU A 146 1.36 9.47 -3.31
N GLU A 147 1.12 8.65 -2.28
CA GLU A 147 0.03 7.69 -2.27
C GLU A 147 -1.24 8.42 -1.85
N PRO A 148 -2.42 8.06 -2.38
CA PRO A 148 -3.70 8.71 -2.03
C PRO A 148 -3.93 8.86 -0.51
N THR A 149 -3.34 7.95 0.27
CA THR A 149 -3.39 7.87 1.73
C THR A 149 -2.76 9.06 2.48
N ASP A 150 -1.85 9.80 1.84
CA ASP A 150 -1.18 10.95 2.48
C ASP A 150 -2.13 12.16 2.61
N SER A 151 -3.13 12.27 1.72
CA SER A 151 -4.14 13.34 1.72
C SER A 151 -5.30 13.12 2.71
N LEU A 152 -5.51 11.89 3.17
CA LEU A 152 -6.68 11.50 3.95
C LEU A 152 -6.60 11.98 5.41
N THR A 153 -7.74 12.17 6.06
CA THR A 153 -7.82 12.40 7.51
C THR A 153 -7.60 11.10 8.29
N GLU A 154 -7.34 11.21 9.59
CA GLU A 154 -7.16 10.03 10.44
C GLU A 154 -8.46 9.22 10.54
N GLU A 155 -9.60 9.92 10.53
CA GLU A 155 -10.94 9.36 10.54
C GLU A 155 -11.24 8.59 9.24
N GLU A 156 -10.86 9.15 8.09
CA GLU A 156 -11.00 8.48 6.79
C GLU A 156 -10.14 7.22 6.71
N LEU A 157 -8.89 7.26 7.20
CA LEU A 157 -8.01 6.09 7.26
C LEU A 157 -8.51 5.01 8.22
N LYS A 158 -9.15 5.39 9.33
CA LYS A 158 -9.77 4.44 10.27
C LYS A 158 -11.07 3.83 9.72
N GLY A 159 -11.77 4.54 8.83
CA GLY A 159 -13.04 4.14 8.22
C GLY A 159 -12.92 3.41 6.88
N LEU A 160 -11.72 3.30 6.30
CA LEU A 160 -11.44 2.60 5.04
C LEU A 160 -11.46 1.06 5.25
N ILE A 161 -12.64 0.51 5.52
CA ILE A 161 -12.96 -0.91 5.36
C ILE A 161 -13.87 -1.08 4.14
N GLN A 162 -13.34 -1.89 3.21
CA GLN A 162 -13.95 -2.66 2.12
C GLN A 162 -14.83 -1.90 1.12
N VAL A 163 -14.19 -1.39 0.07
CA VAL A 163 -14.86 -1.38 -1.24
C VAL A 163 -14.80 -2.83 -1.73
N ASN A 164 -15.91 -3.56 -1.63
CA ASN A 164 -16.10 -4.70 -2.52
C ASN A 164 -16.10 -4.09 -3.92
N GLU A 165 -15.04 -4.30 -4.68
CA GLU A 165 -15.11 -4.12 -6.12
C GLU A 165 -16.04 -5.23 -6.63
N LEU A 166 -17.32 -4.91 -6.71
CA LEU A 166 -18.23 -5.69 -7.52
C LEU A 166 -17.72 -5.51 -8.94
N SER A 167 -17.21 -6.58 -9.54
CA SER A 167 -17.14 -6.65 -10.99
C SER A 167 -18.52 -6.25 -11.48
N LEU A 168 -18.60 -5.11 -12.18
CA LEU A 168 -19.66 -4.92 -13.15
C LEU A 168 -19.38 -6.01 -14.18
N GLU A 169 -19.90 -7.21 -13.93
CA GLU A 169 -20.15 -8.16 -14.99
C GLU A 169 -20.83 -7.34 -16.08
N GLU A 170 -20.20 -7.40 -17.26
CA GLU A 170 -20.73 -6.84 -18.48
C GLU A 170 -22.25 -7.03 -18.43
N PHE A 171 -22.97 -5.90 -18.45
CA PHE A 171 -24.33 -5.97 -18.95
C PHE A 171 -24.17 -6.62 -20.32
N ASP A 172 -24.48 -7.91 -20.41
CA ASP A 172 -24.74 -8.60 -21.66
C ASP A 172 -25.87 -7.79 -22.32
N LEU A 173 -25.47 -6.79 -23.09
CA LEU A 173 -26.23 -6.31 -24.22
C LEU A 173 -26.10 -7.36 -25.33
N GLU A 174 -26.39 -8.63 -25.01
CA GLU A 174 -26.77 -9.62 -26.00
C GLU A 174 -28.22 -9.38 -26.36
N GLY A 175 -28.41 -8.33 -27.15
CA GLY A 175 -29.55 -8.17 -28.03
C GLY A 175 -29.01 -7.88 -29.41
N GLU A 176 -28.21 -8.82 -29.94
CA GLU A 176 -27.76 -8.78 -31.32
C GLU A 176 -28.93 -8.50 -32.26
N GLU A 177 -28.64 -7.60 -33.18
CA GLU A 177 -29.48 -7.09 -34.23
C GLU A 177 -29.97 -8.24 -35.13
N VAL A 178 -31.26 -8.60 -35.03
CA VAL A 178 -31.90 -9.46 -36.05
C VAL A 178 -32.19 -8.59 -37.27
N LEU A 179 -31.18 -8.46 -38.15
CA LEU A 179 -31.40 -8.13 -39.54
C LEU A 179 -32.07 -9.33 -40.23
N SER A 180 -33.38 -9.25 -40.45
CA SER A 180 -34.07 -10.09 -41.44
C SER A 180 -34.65 -9.20 -42.53
N ASP A 181 -33.97 -9.17 -43.66
CA ASP A 181 -34.28 -8.36 -44.83
C ASP A 181 -35.18 -9.15 -45.81
N PHE A 182 -36.32 -8.53 -46.13
CA PHE A 182 -37.24 -8.64 -47.29
C PHE A 182 -37.51 -9.96 -48.03
N SER A 183 -38.81 -10.27 -48.19
CA SER A 183 -39.42 -10.41 -49.53
C SER A 183 -40.89 -9.95 -49.51
N PHE A 184 -41.24 -9.11 -50.49
CA PHE A 184 -42.59 -8.69 -50.88
C PHE A 184 -42.79 -9.21 -52.31
N ASP A 185 -43.93 -9.88 -52.57
CA ASP A 185 -44.61 -10.18 -53.85
C ASP A 185 -45.43 -11.48 -53.63
N ASP A 186 -46.74 -11.62 -53.87
CA ASP A 186 -47.84 -10.82 -54.46
C ASP A 186 -49.13 -11.19 -53.70
#